data_AF-A1S176-F1
#
_entry.id   AF-A1S176-F1
#
_cell.length_a   1.000
_cell.length_b   1.000
_cell.length_c   1.000
_cell.angle_alpha   90.00
_cell.angle_beta   90.00
_cell.angle_gamma   90.00
#
_symmetry.space_group_name_H-M   'P 1'
#
loop_
_entity.id
_entity.type
_entity.pdbx_description
1 polymer ?
#
loop_
_entity_poly.entity_id
_entity_poly.type
_entity_poly.pdbx_seq_one_letter_code
_entity_poly.pdbx_strand_id
1 'polypeptide(L)'
;MQASGDDVAGLVESIVGRSLSEIAVEALVKAALAGLPITPVKTGSRTVSVLYEGRRAYFRVTAARNLSGGYIVCLRVYTVDCGRVAYVSEKGEVSLDIGAIPGYLSSPGELYNGFVADVWTARLRSVLGNLLEEIPRERVPAGIREGVARLLGDSFPLVKPYVSRLTGDYAFGRSSVYPVWVDPEGLAFSVSRIALEKIVKQ
;
A
#
# COMPACT_ATOMS: atom_id res chain seq x y z
N MET A 1 -33.87 -11.06 3.88
CA MET A 1 -32.98 -11.63 4.91
C MET A 1 -31.57 -11.11 4.64
N GLN A 2 -31.10 -10.09 5.36
CA GLN A 2 -29.72 -9.61 5.23
C GLN A 2 -28.82 -10.63 5.94
N ALA A 3 -27.99 -11.35 5.19
CA ALA A 3 -26.91 -12.12 5.78
C ALA A 3 -26.05 -11.17 6.61
N SER A 4 -25.72 -11.55 7.84
CA SER A 4 -24.86 -10.72 8.69
C SER A 4 -23.49 -10.58 8.01
N GLY A 5 -22.77 -9.48 8.26
CA GLY A 5 -21.43 -9.28 7.67
C GLY A 5 -20.45 -10.40 7.99
N ASP A 6 -20.66 -11.12 9.09
CA ASP A 6 -19.85 -12.28 9.48
C ASP A 6 -20.18 -13.55 8.67
N ASP A 7 -21.41 -13.70 8.17
CA ASP A 7 -21.82 -14.79 7.26
C ASP A 7 -21.17 -14.61 5.87
N VAL A 8 -21.10 -13.37 5.38
CA VAL A 8 -20.46 -13.05 4.09
C VAL A 8 -18.95 -13.28 4.17
N ALA A 9 -18.32 -12.90 5.27
CA ALA A 9 -16.90 -13.14 5.48
C ALA A 9 -16.57 -14.64 5.46
N GLY A 10 -17.35 -15.47 6.17
CA GLY A 10 -17.14 -16.93 6.18
C GLY A 10 -17.32 -17.56 4.80
N LEU A 11 -18.32 -17.11 4.04
CA LEU A 11 -18.53 -17.54 2.66
C LEU A 11 -17.33 -17.22 1.75
N VAL A 12 -16.82 -15.99 1.81
CA VAL A 12 -15.65 -15.58 1.00
C VAL A 12 -14.41 -16.40 1.38
N GLU A 13 -14.17 -16.60 2.68
CA GLU A 13 -13.05 -17.42 3.16
C GLU A 13 -13.16 -18.86 2.66
N SER A 14 -14.38 -19.43 2.64
CA SER A 14 -14.64 -20.77 2.09
C SER A 14 -14.44 -20.84 0.58
N ILE A 15 -14.82 -19.80 -0.17
CA ILE A 15 -14.66 -19.76 -1.63
C ILE A 15 -13.18 -19.69 -2.02
N VAL A 16 -12.40 -18.84 -1.33
CA VAL A 16 -10.99 -18.59 -1.67
C VAL A 16 -10.05 -19.61 -1.02
N GLY A 17 -10.50 -20.29 0.05
CA GLY A 17 -9.69 -21.27 0.79
C GLY A 17 -8.62 -20.63 1.69
N ARG A 18 -8.76 -19.34 2.02
CA ARG A 18 -7.83 -18.60 2.89
C ARG A 18 -8.55 -17.47 3.63
N SER A 19 -7.95 -17.01 4.71
CA SER A 19 -8.55 -15.99 5.58
C SER A 19 -8.61 -14.61 4.94
N LEU A 20 -9.60 -13.78 5.30
CA LEU A 20 -9.69 -12.41 4.77
C LEU A 20 -8.46 -11.57 5.12
N SER A 21 -7.88 -11.79 6.30
CA SER A 21 -6.66 -11.11 6.72
C SER A 21 -5.45 -11.42 5.83
N GLU A 22 -5.35 -12.63 5.24
CA GLU A 22 -4.29 -12.95 4.28
C GLU A 22 -4.44 -12.14 3.00
N ILE A 23 -5.66 -12.02 2.48
CA ILE A 23 -5.96 -11.17 1.33
C ILE A 23 -5.59 -9.70 1.62
N ALA A 24 -5.96 -9.21 2.81
CA ALA A 24 -5.68 -7.84 3.22
C ALA A 24 -4.17 -7.58 3.41
N VAL A 25 -3.43 -8.50 4.03
CA VAL A 25 -1.97 -8.38 4.15
C VAL A 25 -1.31 -8.39 2.78
N GLU A 26 -1.76 -9.23 1.85
CA GLU A 26 -1.22 -9.25 0.49
C GLU A 26 -1.40 -7.91 -0.23
N ALA A 27 -2.59 -7.30 -0.12
CA ALA A 27 -2.86 -5.96 -0.64
C ALA A 27 -1.96 -4.90 0.00
N LEU A 28 -1.81 -4.92 1.32
CA LEU A 28 -0.98 -3.96 2.05
C LEU A 28 0.51 -4.14 1.76
N VAL A 29 0.99 -5.37 1.56
CA VAL A 29 2.35 -5.66 1.11
C VAL A 29 2.56 -5.09 -0.29
N LYS A 30 1.60 -5.27 -1.20
CA LYS A 30 1.69 -4.69 -2.55
C LYS A 30 1.72 -3.16 -2.51
N ALA A 31 0.95 -2.52 -1.63
CA ALA A 31 1.04 -1.09 -1.38
C ALA A 31 2.41 -0.68 -0.80
N ALA A 32 2.96 -1.49 0.11
CA ALA A 32 4.29 -1.26 0.66
C ALA A 32 5.39 -1.40 -0.40
N LEU A 33 5.27 -2.36 -1.32
CA LEU A 33 6.16 -2.50 -2.47
C LEU A 33 6.10 -1.28 -3.40
N ALA A 34 4.94 -0.65 -3.53
CA ALA A 34 4.77 0.61 -4.25
C ALA A 34 5.34 1.84 -3.51
N GLY A 35 5.87 1.66 -2.29
CA GLY A 35 6.60 2.67 -1.53
C GLY A 35 5.83 3.29 -0.37
N LEU A 36 4.64 2.77 -0.04
CA LEU A 36 3.97 3.12 1.21
C LEU A 36 4.81 2.59 2.40
N PRO A 37 5.26 3.43 3.34
CA PRO A 37 6.25 3.03 4.36
C PRO A 37 5.62 2.26 5.53
N ILE A 38 4.72 1.33 5.24
CA ILE A 38 4.00 0.56 6.24
C ILE A 38 4.53 -0.87 6.38
N THR A 39 4.30 -1.48 7.53
CA THR A 39 4.50 -2.92 7.75
C THR A 39 3.19 -3.55 8.20
N PRO A 40 2.49 -4.31 7.33
CA PRO A 40 1.29 -5.04 7.72
C PRO A 40 1.65 -6.32 8.48
N VAL A 41 0.88 -6.64 9.52
CA VAL A 41 1.02 -7.86 10.33
C VAL A 41 -0.36 -8.47 10.52
N LYS A 42 -0.51 -9.75 10.16
CA LYS A 42 -1.71 -10.52 10.46
C LYS A 42 -1.80 -10.73 11.97
N THR A 43 -2.92 -10.34 12.58
CA THR A 43 -3.13 -10.47 14.05
C THR A 43 -4.25 -11.46 14.41
N GLY A 44 -4.97 -11.96 13.41
CA GLY A 44 -6.06 -12.93 13.55
C GLY A 44 -6.61 -13.30 12.17
N SER A 45 -7.68 -14.10 12.11
CA SER A 45 -8.31 -14.50 10.83
C SER A 45 -8.94 -13.32 10.09
N ARG A 46 -9.49 -12.35 10.83
CA ARG A 46 -10.19 -11.17 10.32
C ARG A 46 -9.67 -9.86 10.92
N THR A 47 -8.42 -9.85 11.37
CA THR A 47 -7.77 -8.64 11.89
C THR A 47 -6.35 -8.53 11.38
N VAL A 48 -5.95 -7.30 11.06
CA VAL A 48 -4.58 -6.96 10.69
C VAL A 48 -4.15 -5.74 11.49
N SER A 49 -2.85 -5.64 11.77
CA SER A 49 -2.25 -4.41 12.26
C SER A 49 -1.30 -3.83 11.22
N VAL A 50 -1.16 -2.51 11.21
CA VAL A 50 -0.25 -1.78 10.34
C VAL A 50 0.67 -0.94 11.20
N LEU A 51 1.98 -1.10 11.02
CA LEU A 51 2.99 -0.31 11.70
C LEU A 51 3.56 0.76 10.78
N TYR A 52 3.75 1.96 11.33
CA TYR A 52 4.41 3.09 10.67
C TYR A 52 5.10 3.95 11.73
N GLU A 53 6.40 4.25 11.54
CA GLU A 53 7.19 5.11 12.46
C GLU A 53 7.02 4.81 13.95
N GLY A 54 7.04 3.53 14.32
CA GLY A 54 6.89 3.08 15.71
C GLY A 54 5.47 3.15 16.27
N ARG A 55 4.53 3.72 15.51
CA ARG A 55 3.11 3.72 15.82
C ARG A 55 2.41 2.52 15.16
N ARG A 56 1.27 2.11 15.70
CA ARG A 56 0.54 0.92 15.26
C ARG A 56 -0.97 1.17 15.23
N ALA A 57 -1.56 0.66 14.17
CA ALA A 57 -2.99 0.68 13.89
C ALA A 57 -3.56 -0.73 13.81
N TYR A 58 -4.82 -0.91 14.22
CA TYR A 58 -5.54 -2.17 14.06
C TYR A 58 -6.74 -1.98 13.15
N PHE A 59 -6.99 -2.96 12.29
CA PHE A 59 -8.11 -2.98 11.37
C PHE A 59 -8.84 -4.30 11.46
N ARG A 60 -10.17 -4.22 11.47
CA ARG A 60 -11.01 -5.38 11.17
C ARG A 60 -11.03 -5.57 9.66
N VAL A 61 -10.96 -6.82 9.22
CA VAL A 61 -11.14 -7.20 7.83
C VAL A 61 -12.53 -7.80 7.67
N THR A 62 -13.32 -7.22 6.79
CA THR A 62 -14.72 -7.63 6.53
C THR A 62 -14.92 -7.92 5.06
N ALA A 63 -15.95 -8.68 4.72
CA ALA A 63 -16.41 -8.81 3.35
C ALA A 63 -17.85 -8.29 3.20
N ALA A 64 -18.15 -7.73 2.03
CA ALA A 64 -19.49 -7.32 1.64
C ALA A 64 -19.80 -7.81 0.23
N ARG A 65 -21.07 -8.10 -0.06
CA ARG A 65 -21.50 -8.41 -1.43
C ARG A 65 -21.40 -7.16 -2.30
N ASN A 66 -20.90 -7.32 -3.51
CA ASN A 66 -20.91 -6.25 -4.51
C ASN A 66 -22.19 -6.35 -5.35
N LEU A 67 -22.83 -5.20 -5.61
CA LEU A 67 -24.07 -5.14 -6.41
C LEU A 67 -23.87 -5.63 -7.85
N SER A 68 -22.66 -5.51 -8.38
CA SER A 68 -22.29 -6.01 -9.71
C SER A 68 -21.90 -7.50 -9.72
N GLY A 69 -22.12 -8.22 -8.62
CA GLY A 69 -21.68 -9.61 -8.43
C GLY A 69 -20.36 -9.72 -7.68
N GLY A 70 -20.12 -10.87 -7.04
CA GLY A 70 -18.93 -11.13 -6.23
C GLY A 70 -18.90 -10.39 -4.88
N TYR A 71 -17.70 -10.21 -4.34
CA TYR A 71 -17.47 -9.73 -2.98
C TYR A 71 -16.36 -8.70 -2.90
N ILE A 72 -16.49 -7.75 -2.00
CA ILE A 72 -15.48 -6.74 -1.69
C ILE A 72 -14.90 -7.06 -0.32
N VAL A 73 -13.57 -7.11 -0.23
CA VAL A 73 -12.84 -7.20 1.04
C VAL A 73 -12.44 -5.80 1.48
N CYS A 74 -12.83 -5.41 2.69
CA CYS A 74 -12.57 -4.10 3.26
C CYS A 74 -11.69 -4.20 4.51
N LEU A 75 -10.77 -3.25 4.65
CA LEU A 75 -10.24 -2.82 5.93
C LEU A 75 -11.21 -1.84 6.59
N ARG A 76 -11.42 -1.98 7.89
CA ARG A 76 -12.28 -1.10 8.69
C ARG A 76 -11.59 -0.67 9.98
N VAL A 77 -11.68 0.62 10.30
CA VAL A 77 -11.42 1.15 11.65
C VAL A 77 -12.74 1.29 12.39
N TYR A 78 -13.73 1.95 11.77
CA TYR A 78 -15.07 2.09 12.33
C TYR A 78 -16.10 1.26 11.56
N THR A 79 -17.31 1.14 12.12
CA THR A 79 -18.37 0.27 11.59
C THR A 79 -18.88 0.68 10.21
N VAL A 80 -18.77 1.95 9.84
CA VAL A 80 -19.26 2.51 8.57
C VAL A 80 -18.19 2.57 7.46
N ASP A 81 -16.92 2.37 7.80
CA ASP A 81 -15.83 2.51 6.84
C ASP A 81 -15.69 1.25 5.96
N CYS A 82 -15.26 1.42 4.72
CA CYS A 82 -14.76 0.33 3.89
C CYS A 82 -13.59 0.82 3.04
N GLY A 83 -12.38 0.53 3.48
CA GLY A 83 -11.22 0.61 2.62
C GLY A 83 -11.04 -0.65 1.83
N ARG A 84 -11.53 -0.63 0.60
CA ARG A 84 -11.44 -1.78 -0.29
C ARG A 84 -9.97 -2.11 -0.53
N VAL A 85 -9.62 -3.37 -0.28
CA VAL A 85 -8.28 -3.93 -0.51
C VAL A 85 -8.29 -5.02 -1.57
N ALA A 86 -9.45 -5.63 -1.82
CA ALA A 86 -9.61 -6.62 -2.86
C ALA A 86 -11.06 -6.77 -3.31
N TYR A 87 -11.22 -7.30 -4.51
CA TYR A 87 -12.44 -7.88 -5.05
C TYR A 87 -12.25 -9.40 -5.18
N VAL A 88 -13.28 -10.16 -4.86
CA VAL A 88 -13.32 -11.63 -5.01
C VAL A 88 -14.49 -11.98 -5.92
N SER A 89 -14.22 -12.67 -7.03
CA SER A 89 -15.28 -13.16 -7.92
C SER A 89 -16.07 -14.30 -7.25
N GLU A 90 -17.24 -14.64 -7.79
CA GLU A 90 -18.04 -15.78 -7.29
C GLU A 90 -17.32 -17.13 -7.45
N LYS A 91 -16.31 -17.18 -8.33
CA LYS A 91 -15.46 -18.35 -8.57
C LYS A 91 -14.22 -18.39 -7.67
N GLY A 92 -14.00 -17.37 -6.84
CA GLY A 92 -12.87 -17.29 -5.91
C GLY A 92 -11.61 -16.65 -6.47
N GLU A 93 -11.68 -16.02 -7.65
CA GLU A 93 -10.56 -15.24 -8.17
C GLU A 93 -10.41 -13.94 -7.36
N VAL A 94 -9.20 -13.67 -6.86
CA VAL A 94 -8.90 -12.50 -6.05
C VAL A 94 -8.18 -11.45 -6.89
N SER A 95 -8.74 -10.25 -6.96
CA SER A 95 -8.11 -9.07 -7.55
C SER A 95 -7.83 -8.05 -6.45
N LEU A 96 -6.55 -7.73 -6.21
CA LEU A 96 -6.16 -6.75 -5.20
C LEU A 96 -6.41 -5.34 -5.73
N ASP A 97 -7.06 -4.52 -4.92
CA ASP A 97 -7.31 -3.11 -5.20
C ASP A 97 -6.63 -2.24 -4.15
N ILE A 98 -5.36 -1.94 -4.38
CA ILE A 98 -4.56 -1.10 -3.49
C ILE A 98 -4.80 0.40 -3.72
N GLY A 99 -5.48 0.78 -4.81
CA GLY A 99 -5.79 2.18 -5.14
C GLY A 99 -6.98 2.73 -4.35
N ALA A 100 -7.80 1.84 -3.80
CA ALA A 100 -8.94 2.15 -2.95
C ALA A 100 -8.63 2.04 -1.44
N ILE A 101 -7.36 1.84 -1.06
CA ILE A 101 -6.93 1.91 0.34
C ILE A 101 -7.10 3.38 0.78
N PRO A 102 -8.07 3.71 1.65
CA PRO A 102 -8.36 5.08 2.02
C PRO A 102 -7.20 5.66 2.80
N GLY A 103 -6.86 6.91 2.50
CA GLY A 103 -5.80 7.63 3.19
C GLY A 103 -5.98 7.65 4.72
N TYR A 104 -7.20 7.72 5.25
CA TYR A 104 -7.44 7.67 6.70
C TYR A 104 -7.30 6.26 7.31
N LEU A 105 -7.39 5.18 6.54
CA LEU A 105 -7.01 3.84 7.01
C LEU A 105 -5.50 3.67 7.08
N SER A 106 -4.73 4.67 6.66
CA SER A 106 -3.35 4.79 7.07
C SER A 106 -3.21 5.49 8.43
N SER A 107 -4.28 6.02 9.05
CA SER A 107 -4.25 6.75 10.32
C SER A 107 -5.47 6.53 11.22
N PRO A 108 -5.48 5.51 12.10
CA PRO A 108 -6.26 5.58 13.31
C PRO A 108 -5.53 6.49 14.31
N GLY A 109 -6.09 7.67 14.49
CA GLY A 109 -5.74 8.63 15.54
C GLY A 109 -4.48 9.44 15.32
N GLU A 110 -3.40 8.84 14.78
CA GLU A 110 -2.07 9.45 14.91
C GLU A 110 -1.00 8.96 13.90
N LEU A 111 -1.26 8.08 12.94
CA LEU A 111 -0.16 7.58 12.07
C LEU A 111 0.25 8.59 11.00
N TYR A 112 -0.68 9.37 10.48
CA TYR A 112 -0.46 10.42 9.49
C TYR A 112 -1.43 11.58 9.72
N ASN A 113 -1.00 12.80 9.41
CA ASN A 113 -1.93 13.91 9.20
C ASN A 113 -2.63 13.74 7.83
N GLY A 114 -3.77 14.42 7.63
CA GLY A 114 -4.57 14.28 6.40
C GLY A 114 -3.78 14.56 5.11
N PHE A 115 -2.81 15.47 5.18
CA PHE A 115 -1.92 15.79 4.06
C PHE A 115 -1.05 14.60 3.64
N VAL A 116 -0.43 13.88 4.57
CA VAL A 116 0.41 12.73 4.22
C VAL A 116 -0.42 11.58 3.64
N ALA A 117 -1.66 11.41 4.12
CA ALA A 117 -2.60 10.44 3.57
C ALA A 117 -2.96 10.73 2.09
N ASP A 118 -3.13 12.00 1.71
CA ASP A 118 -3.41 12.41 0.34
C ASP A 118 -2.19 12.20 -0.58
N VAL A 119 -1.00 12.55 -0.09
CA VAL A 119 0.27 12.29 -0.79
C VAL A 119 0.43 10.80 -1.09
N TRP A 120 0.15 9.92 -0.12
CA TRP A 120 0.25 8.47 -0.33
C TRP A 120 -0.75 7.94 -1.34
N THR A 121 -1.99 8.42 -1.26
CA THR A 121 -3.03 8.06 -2.23
C THR A 121 -2.60 8.46 -3.64
N ALA A 122 -2.02 9.65 -3.81
CA ALA A 122 -1.52 10.12 -5.09
C ALA A 122 -0.33 9.29 -5.59
N ARG A 123 0.65 8.96 -4.73
CA ARG A 123 1.80 8.11 -5.09
C ARG A 123 1.37 6.71 -5.53
N LEU A 124 0.43 6.08 -4.83
CA LEU A 124 -0.15 4.79 -5.22
C LEU A 124 -0.85 4.87 -6.58
N ARG A 125 -1.62 5.94 -6.83
CA ARG A 125 -2.24 6.19 -8.14
C ARG A 125 -1.20 6.37 -9.23
N SER A 126 -0.06 7.02 -8.96
CA SER A 126 1.02 7.13 -9.95
C SER A 126 1.59 5.78 -10.35
N VAL A 127 1.80 4.89 -9.38
CA VAL A 127 2.28 3.52 -9.66
C VAL A 127 1.25 2.73 -10.46
N LEU A 128 -0.01 2.73 -10.01
CA LEU A 128 -1.09 1.96 -10.63
C LEU A 128 -1.47 2.47 -12.03
N GLY A 129 -1.40 3.79 -12.23
CA GLY A 129 -1.71 4.44 -13.51
C GLY A 129 -0.53 4.49 -14.48
N ASN A 130 0.62 3.87 -14.14
CA ASN A 130 1.86 3.95 -14.93
C ASN A 130 2.28 5.40 -15.24
N LEU A 131 2.17 6.28 -14.23
CA LEU A 131 2.47 7.71 -14.31
C LEU A 131 3.87 8.04 -13.76
N LEU A 132 4.71 7.03 -13.58
CA LEU A 132 6.11 7.18 -13.23
C LEU A 132 6.95 7.21 -14.51
N GLU A 133 7.66 8.30 -14.73
CA GLU A 133 8.58 8.46 -15.85
C GLU A 133 10.01 8.21 -15.38
N GLU A 134 10.68 7.21 -15.96
CA GLU A 134 12.11 6.96 -15.72
C GLU A 134 12.91 8.16 -16.21
N ILE A 135 13.81 8.66 -15.36
CA ILE A 135 14.70 9.77 -15.71
C ILE A 135 16.17 9.36 -15.55
N PRO A 136 17.09 9.93 -16.34
CA PRO A 136 18.52 9.82 -16.06
C PRO A 136 18.85 10.30 -14.64
N ARG A 137 19.79 9.63 -13.97
CA ARG A 137 20.22 9.99 -12.60
C ARG A 137 20.75 11.42 -12.55
N GLU A 138 21.36 11.90 -13.61
CA GLU A 138 21.96 13.23 -13.73
C GLU A 138 20.90 14.34 -13.59
N ARG A 139 19.64 14.06 -13.96
CA ARG A 139 18.50 14.98 -13.85
C ARG A 139 17.90 15.07 -12.45
N VAL A 140 18.27 14.17 -11.54
CA VAL A 140 17.85 14.23 -10.14
C VAL A 140 18.73 15.27 -9.41
N PRO A 141 18.14 16.21 -8.64
CA PRO A 141 18.90 17.15 -7.82
C PRO A 141 19.94 16.46 -6.93
N ALA A 142 21.14 17.04 -6.82
CA ALA A 142 22.26 16.43 -6.11
C ALA A 142 21.91 16.08 -4.65
N GLY A 143 21.26 16.99 -3.91
CA GLY A 143 20.84 16.75 -2.53
C GLY A 143 19.88 15.56 -2.38
N ILE A 144 18.95 15.38 -3.32
CA ILE A 144 18.06 14.20 -3.35
C ILE A 144 18.87 12.95 -3.62
N ARG A 145 19.77 12.96 -4.62
CA ARG A 145 20.62 11.79 -4.93
C ARG A 145 21.45 11.37 -3.73
N GLU A 146 22.10 12.32 -3.08
CA GLU A 146 22.95 12.07 -1.90
C GLU A 146 22.12 11.57 -0.71
N GLY A 147 20.94 12.15 -0.48
CA GLY A 147 20.01 11.69 0.55
C GLY A 147 19.56 10.25 0.32
N VAL A 148 19.15 9.92 -0.90
CA VAL A 148 18.76 8.55 -1.26
C VAL A 148 19.95 7.59 -1.22
N ALA A 149 21.13 8.00 -1.67
CA ALA A 149 22.34 7.18 -1.58
C ALA A 149 22.69 6.86 -0.12
N ARG A 150 22.52 7.81 0.81
CA ARG A 150 22.71 7.57 2.24
C ARG A 150 21.70 6.59 2.82
N LEU A 151 20.44 6.67 2.39
CA LEU A 151 19.38 5.77 2.85
C LEU A 151 19.53 4.35 2.31
N LEU A 152 19.98 4.19 1.06
CA LEU A 152 20.08 2.91 0.38
C LEU A 152 21.45 2.24 0.50
N GLY A 153 22.51 2.99 0.80
CA GLY A 153 23.89 2.49 0.84
C GLY A 153 24.24 1.75 -0.45
N ASP A 154 24.75 0.53 -0.31
CA ASP A 154 25.15 -0.34 -1.42
C ASP A 154 23.99 -0.75 -2.34
N SER A 155 22.74 -0.55 -1.91
CA SER A 155 21.56 -0.80 -2.75
C SER A 155 21.25 0.36 -3.70
N PHE A 156 21.88 1.53 -3.53
CA PHE A 156 21.61 2.70 -4.37
C PHE A 156 21.84 2.46 -5.86
N PRO A 157 22.88 1.74 -6.32
CA PRO A 157 23.07 1.43 -7.73
C PRO A 157 21.98 0.51 -8.32
N LEU A 158 21.27 -0.27 -7.48
CA LEU A 158 20.28 -1.25 -7.93
C LEU A 158 18.94 -0.63 -8.34
N VAL A 159 18.66 0.60 -7.90
CA VAL A 159 17.41 1.30 -8.22
C VAL A 159 17.60 2.25 -9.39
N LYS A 160 16.51 2.71 -9.99
CA LYS A 160 16.50 3.78 -10.98
C LYS A 160 15.61 4.92 -10.48
N PRO A 161 15.90 6.18 -10.84
CA PRO A 161 15.04 7.29 -10.49
C PRO A 161 13.89 7.44 -11.48
N TYR A 162 12.74 7.78 -10.93
CA TYR A 162 11.52 8.10 -11.63
C TYR A 162 10.97 9.42 -11.10
N VAL A 163 10.20 10.13 -11.92
CA VAL A 163 9.38 11.26 -11.48
C VAL A 163 7.90 10.93 -11.67
N SER A 164 7.10 11.21 -10.66
CA SER A 164 5.64 11.09 -10.70
C SER A 164 5.05 12.26 -11.47
N ARG A 165 4.37 11.99 -12.58
CA ARG A 165 3.65 13.02 -13.36
C ARG A 165 2.44 13.61 -12.60
N LEU A 166 1.98 12.92 -11.55
CA LEU A 166 0.83 13.36 -10.76
C LEU A 166 1.23 14.27 -9.58
N THR A 167 2.34 13.94 -8.92
CA THR A 167 2.77 14.64 -7.69
C THR A 167 4.04 15.46 -7.85
N GLY A 168 4.82 15.23 -8.90
CA GLY A 168 6.18 15.77 -9.04
C GLY A 168 7.23 15.06 -8.19
N ASP A 169 6.82 14.17 -7.28
CA ASP A 169 7.73 13.44 -6.40
C ASP A 169 8.72 12.56 -7.19
N TYR A 170 9.92 12.41 -6.64
CA TYR A 170 10.87 11.40 -7.08
C TYR A 170 10.57 10.06 -6.44
N ALA A 171 10.57 9.00 -7.23
CA ALA A 171 10.53 7.62 -6.76
C ALA A 171 11.82 6.91 -7.19
N PHE A 172 12.40 6.10 -6.32
CA PHE A 172 13.58 5.30 -6.63
C PHE A 172 13.22 3.84 -6.50
N GLY A 173 13.34 3.09 -7.60
CA GLY A 173 12.90 1.70 -7.63
C GLY A 173 13.29 0.95 -8.90
N ARG A 174 12.76 -0.27 -9.03
CA ARG A 174 12.83 -1.09 -10.25
C ARG A 174 11.73 -2.14 -10.22
N SER A 175 11.30 -2.62 -11.39
CA SER A 175 10.38 -3.76 -11.48
C SER A 175 9.11 -3.62 -10.63
N SER A 176 8.52 -2.41 -10.64
CA SER A 176 7.33 -2.05 -9.84
C SER A 176 7.52 -2.07 -8.31
N VAL A 177 8.77 -2.06 -7.83
CA VAL A 177 9.13 -1.93 -6.42
C VAL A 177 9.85 -0.60 -6.21
N TYR A 178 9.29 0.27 -5.37
CA TYR A 178 9.74 1.65 -5.16
C TYR A 178 10.05 1.90 -3.68
N PRO A 179 11.22 1.47 -3.18
CA PRO A 179 11.57 1.59 -1.76
C PRO A 179 11.67 3.01 -1.23
N VAL A 180 11.99 4.00 -2.07
CA VAL A 180 12.19 5.37 -1.62
C VAL A 180 11.36 6.34 -2.45
N TRP A 181 10.62 7.20 -1.76
CA TRP A 181 9.95 8.35 -2.32
C TRP A 181 10.46 9.63 -1.67
N VAL A 182 10.61 10.67 -2.47
CA VAL A 182 11.09 11.98 -2.03
C VAL A 182 10.22 13.05 -2.67
N ASP A 183 9.79 14.04 -1.90
CA ASP A 183 9.09 15.20 -2.47
C ASP A 183 10.01 16.00 -3.42
N PRO A 184 9.46 16.89 -4.26
CA PRO A 184 10.22 17.60 -5.28
C PRO A 184 11.35 18.48 -4.71
N GLU A 185 11.17 18.99 -3.49
CA GLU A 185 12.13 19.88 -2.82
C GLU A 185 13.20 19.09 -2.04
N GLY A 186 13.06 17.77 -1.91
CA GLY A 186 14.02 16.94 -1.18
C GLY A 186 13.95 17.10 0.34
N LEU A 187 12.81 17.55 0.88
CA LEU A 187 12.64 17.87 2.30
C LEU A 187 12.13 16.67 3.11
N ALA A 188 11.40 15.76 2.48
CA ALA A 188 10.71 14.63 3.08
C ALA A 188 11.02 13.35 2.31
N PHE A 189 11.75 12.45 2.96
CA PHE A 189 12.04 11.12 2.47
C PHE A 189 11.09 10.13 3.12
N SER A 190 10.57 9.21 2.32
CA SER A 190 9.85 8.05 2.83
C SER A 190 10.49 6.78 2.33
N VAL A 191 10.63 5.81 3.24
CA VAL A 191 11.29 4.55 2.98
C VAL A 191 10.37 3.39 3.36
N SER A 192 10.03 2.56 2.37
CA SER A 192 9.37 1.28 2.61
C SER A 192 10.41 0.19 2.84
N ARG A 193 10.48 -0.32 4.08
CA ARG A 193 11.39 -1.42 4.44
C ARG A 193 11.11 -2.70 3.68
N ILE A 194 9.82 -3.03 3.47
CA ILE A 194 9.40 -4.21 2.71
C ILE A 194 9.88 -4.13 1.26
N ALA A 195 9.72 -2.97 0.62
CA ALA A 195 10.24 -2.73 -0.73
C ALA A 195 11.77 -2.79 -0.77
N LEU A 196 12.45 -2.21 0.23
CA LEU A 196 13.91 -2.21 0.30
C LEU A 196 14.46 -3.63 0.40
N GLU A 197 13.91 -4.45 1.32
CA GLU A 197 14.29 -5.85 1.45
C GLU A 197 14.05 -6.64 0.16
N LYS A 198 12.99 -6.33 -0.58
CA LYS A 198 12.70 -6.97 -1.87
C LYS A 198 13.73 -6.61 -2.93
N ILE A 199 14.20 -5.36 -2.96
CA ILE A 199 15.26 -4.92 -3.88
C ILE A 199 16.58 -5.63 -3.58
N VAL A 200 16.94 -5.77 -2.30
CA VAL A 200 18.21 -6.38 -1.86
C VAL A 200 18.27 -7.88 -2.14
N LYS A 201 17.13 -8.58 -2.07
CA LYS A 201 17.05 -10.05 -2.26
C LYS A 201 17.00 -10.48 -3.74
N GLN A 202 17.03 -9.55 -4.69
CA GLN A 202 16.90 -9.79 -6.14
C GLN A 202 18.21 -9.50 -6.87
#